data_AF-X1HYZ9-F1
#
_entry.id   AF-X1HYZ9-F1
#
_cell.length_a   1.000
_cell.length_b   1.000
_cell.length_c   1.000
_cell.angle_alpha   90.00
_cell.angle_beta   90.00
_cell.angle_gamma   90.00
#
_symmetry.space_group_name_H-M   'P 1'
#
loop_
_entity.id
_entity.type
_entity.pdbx_description
1 polymer ?
#
loop_
_entity_poly.entity_id
_entity_poly.type
_entity_poly.pdbx_seq_one_letter_code
_entity_poly.pdbx_strand_id
1 'polypeptide(L)'
;GYFSLRDKLDTTDWDTGGYDAYVSGGTVEKVDNTFYGLGHLEGETVSVLGDGAVHADVVVSSAKVVLTDYFNKVHIGKGFESPLMPMKLAVPGANIRGKKKRIHQIIFSFYKTLGAQFGTTEGTDRIHFRKNTDPMGYAPPAFTGEKLQTFKGGYELNGDIYVTQKQPLPMTVRSITAKLQVYG
;
A
#
# COMPACT_ATOMS: atom_id res chain seq x y z
N GLY A 1 -5.03 -18.06 35.78
CA GLY A 1 -4.00 -17.18 35.19
C GLY A 1 -4.55 -15.78 35.18
N TYR A 2 -3.84 -14.83 35.78
CA TYR A 2 -4.21 -13.42 35.75
C TYR A 2 -4.05 -12.90 34.31
N PHE A 3 -5.11 -12.32 33.74
CA PHE A 3 -5.03 -11.53 32.51
C PHE A 3 -4.87 -10.07 32.94
N SER A 4 -3.81 -9.41 32.48
CA SER A 4 -3.69 -7.95 32.59
C SER A 4 -3.98 -7.32 31.23
N LEU A 5 -4.70 -6.19 31.24
CA LEU A 5 -5.03 -5.43 30.04
C LEU A 5 -4.04 -4.27 29.94
N ARG A 6 -3.43 -4.10 28.77
CA ARG A 6 -2.44 -3.04 28.51
C ARG A 6 -2.92 -2.11 27.41
N ASP A 7 -2.51 -0.85 27.48
CA ASP A 7 -2.75 0.11 26.40
C ASP A 7 -1.99 -0.26 25.12
N LYS A 8 -2.42 0.28 23.97
CA LYS A 8 -1.77 0.16 22.66
C LYS A 8 -0.30 0.60 22.66
N LEU A 9 0.11 1.44 23.62
CA LEU A 9 1.48 1.92 23.78
C LEU A 9 2.30 1.15 24.84
N ASP A 10 1.71 0.17 25.53
CA ASP A 10 2.36 -0.68 26.55
C ASP A 10 3.05 0.13 27.68
N THR A 11 2.55 1.33 27.95
CA THR A 11 3.12 2.26 28.95
C THR A 11 2.53 2.10 30.35
N THR A 12 1.38 1.42 30.48
CA THR A 12 0.65 1.26 31.74
C THR A 12 -0.14 -0.05 31.77
N ASP A 13 -0.04 -0.79 32.87
CA ASP A 13 -0.91 -1.91 33.18
C ASP A 13 -2.22 -1.33 33.72
N TRP A 14 -3.35 -1.55 33.04
CA TRP A 14 -4.65 -1.18 33.57
C TRP A 14 -5.10 -2.27 34.55
N ASP A 15 -4.68 -2.14 35.81
CA ASP A 15 -5.34 -2.85 36.89
C ASP A 15 -6.68 -2.15 37.23
N THR A 16 -7.65 -2.94 37.70
CA THR A 16 -8.97 -2.46 38.11
C THR A 16 -8.96 -1.67 39.42
N GLY A 17 -7.80 -1.33 39.97
CA GLY A 17 -7.63 -0.70 41.28
C GLY A 17 -7.90 0.82 41.30
N GLY A 18 -7.98 1.46 40.12
CA GLY A 18 -8.16 2.92 40.00
C GLY A 18 -9.42 3.38 39.26
N TYR A 19 -10.31 2.48 38.86
CA TYR A 19 -11.48 2.80 38.05
C TYR A 19 -12.74 2.13 38.61
N ASP A 20 -13.86 2.86 38.62
CA ASP A 20 -15.18 2.28 38.90
C ASP A 20 -15.48 1.14 37.91
N ALA A 21 -16.10 0.06 38.41
CA ALA A 21 -16.45 -1.11 37.59
C ALA A 21 -17.22 -0.67 36.33
N TYR A 22 -16.74 -1.07 35.15
CA TYR A 22 -17.38 -0.73 33.89
C TYR A 22 -18.79 -1.36 33.83
N VAL A 23 -19.84 -0.54 33.96
CA VAL A 23 -21.20 -1.02 34.24
C VAL A 23 -21.88 -1.65 33.01
N SER A 24 -21.54 -1.24 31.79
CA SER A 24 -21.79 -1.97 30.52
C SER A 24 -21.26 -1.18 29.31
N GLY A 25 -21.07 -1.84 28.17
CA GLY A 25 -20.82 -1.17 26.87
C GLY A 25 -19.36 -1.05 26.43
N GLY A 26 -18.40 -1.59 27.17
CA GLY A 26 -16.98 -1.57 26.81
C GLY A 26 -16.64 -2.66 25.79
N THR A 27 -15.89 -2.31 24.74
CA THR A 27 -15.31 -3.28 23.80
C THR A 27 -13.82 -3.42 24.10
N VAL A 28 -13.37 -4.65 24.36
CA VAL A 28 -11.94 -4.96 24.53
C VAL A 28 -11.46 -5.67 23.28
N GLU A 29 -10.37 -5.18 22.70
CA GLU A 29 -9.71 -5.80 21.56
C GLU A 29 -8.32 -6.28 21.95
N LYS A 30 -8.02 -7.56 21.68
CA LYS A 30 -6.67 -8.09 21.90
C LYS A 30 -5.76 -7.51 20.83
N VAL A 31 -4.67 -6.90 21.26
CA VAL A 31 -3.54 -6.53 20.39
C VAL A 31 -2.32 -7.36 20.77
N ASP A 32 -1.49 -7.68 19.79
CA ASP A 32 -0.25 -8.43 19.97
C ASP A 32 0.83 -7.82 19.07
N ASN A 33 2.09 -7.97 19.45
CA ASN A 33 3.24 -7.55 18.65
C ASN A 33 4.09 -8.74 18.23
N THR A 34 3.83 -9.94 18.77
CA THR A 34 4.60 -11.15 18.47
C THR A 34 3.71 -12.21 17.86
N PHE A 35 4.01 -12.62 16.64
CA PHE A 35 3.21 -13.59 15.89
C PHE A 35 4.04 -14.84 15.61
N TYR A 36 3.48 -16.00 15.92
CA TYR A 36 4.10 -17.33 15.75
C TYR A 36 3.46 -18.10 14.58
N GLY A 37 4.05 -19.23 14.20
CA GLY A 37 3.51 -20.12 13.17
C GLY A 37 4.02 -19.82 11.75
N LEU A 38 5.06 -19.00 11.65
CA LEU A 38 5.69 -18.60 10.38
C LEU A 38 6.87 -19.50 10.01
N GLY A 39 6.94 -20.74 10.53
CA GLY A 39 8.06 -21.65 10.28
C GLY A 39 8.29 -22.00 8.79
N HIS A 40 7.27 -21.81 7.94
CA HIS A 40 7.38 -21.97 6.49
C HIS A 40 8.03 -20.77 5.77
N LEU A 41 8.28 -19.65 6.48
CA LEU A 41 8.94 -18.44 6.00
C LEU A 41 10.22 -18.14 6.78
N GLU A 42 10.79 -19.12 7.48
CA GLU A 42 11.98 -18.96 8.31
C GLU A 42 13.17 -18.41 7.49
N GLY A 43 13.80 -17.33 7.96
CA GLY A 43 14.92 -16.67 7.27
C GLY A 43 14.53 -15.80 6.07
N GLU A 44 13.25 -15.73 5.72
CA GLU A 44 12.75 -14.88 4.64
C GLU A 44 12.34 -13.50 5.15
N THR A 45 12.48 -12.50 4.28
CA THR A 45 11.92 -11.16 4.49
C THR A 45 10.43 -11.17 4.14
N VAL A 46 9.59 -10.81 5.09
CA VAL A 46 8.14 -10.75 4.94
C VAL A 46 7.64 -9.32 5.03
N SER A 47 6.60 -9.03 4.25
CA SER A 47 5.85 -7.79 4.34
C SER A 47 4.68 -7.97 5.30
N VAL A 48 4.39 -6.90 6.05
CA VAL A 48 3.41 -6.92 7.13
C VAL A 48 2.38 -5.80 6.92
N LEU A 49 1.11 -6.17 6.99
CA LEU A 49 -0.03 -5.25 7.00
C LEU A 49 -0.79 -5.43 8.32
N GLY A 50 -0.71 -4.43 9.19
CA GLY A 50 -1.38 -4.44 10.50
C GLY A 50 -2.48 -3.37 10.55
N ASP A 51 -3.71 -3.79 10.85
CA ASP A 51 -4.89 -2.90 10.99
C ASP A 51 -5.07 -1.91 9.81
N GLY A 52 -4.71 -2.32 8.60
CA GLY A 52 -4.80 -1.50 7.38
C GLY A 52 -3.65 -0.50 7.17
N ALA A 53 -2.66 -0.49 8.06
CA ALA A 53 -1.40 0.24 7.92
C ALA A 53 -0.26 -0.70 7.50
N VAL A 54 0.63 -0.19 6.66
CA VAL A 54 1.83 -0.93 6.23
C VAL A 54 2.90 -0.78 7.30
N HIS A 55 3.41 -1.90 7.79
CA HIS A 55 4.58 -1.94 8.65
C HIS A 55 5.85 -2.16 7.79
N ALA A 56 7.02 -1.82 8.33
CA ALA A 56 8.29 -2.13 7.67
C ALA A 56 8.46 -3.64 7.48
N ASP A 57 9.22 -4.04 6.46
CA ASP A 57 9.51 -5.45 6.24
C ASP A 57 10.32 -6.02 7.42
N VAL A 58 10.00 -7.25 7.82
CA VAL A 58 10.63 -7.94 8.95
C VAL A 58 11.15 -9.29 8.50
N VAL A 59 12.26 -9.76 9.07
CA VAL A 59 12.79 -11.10 8.82
C VAL A 59 12.20 -12.08 9.83
N VAL A 60 11.70 -13.21 9.36
CA VAL A 60 11.21 -14.28 10.24
C VAL A 60 12.38 -14.98 10.89
N SER A 61 12.33 -15.11 12.22
CA SER A 61 13.34 -15.82 13.01
C SER A 61 12.67 -16.66 14.08
N SER A 62 13.12 -17.90 14.26
CA SER A 62 12.56 -18.84 15.24
C SER A 62 11.05 -19.07 15.08
N ALA A 63 10.59 -19.19 13.83
CA ALA A 63 9.19 -19.36 13.42
C ALA A 63 8.24 -18.25 13.89
N LYS A 64 8.79 -17.06 14.19
CA LYS A 64 8.04 -15.89 14.65
C LYS A 64 8.54 -14.59 14.02
N VAL A 65 7.72 -13.55 14.16
CA VAL A 65 8.10 -12.16 13.91
C VAL A 65 7.69 -11.29 15.09
N VAL A 66 8.50 -10.28 15.36
CA VAL A 66 8.24 -9.26 16.36
C VAL A 66 8.07 -7.93 15.62
N LEU A 67 6.92 -7.30 15.81
CA LEU A 67 6.59 -6.00 15.22
C LEU A 67 6.91 -4.89 16.21
N THR A 68 7.16 -3.69 15.70
CA THR A 68 7.46 -2.51 16.53
C THR A 68 6.20 -1.98 17.24
N ASP A 69 5.05 -2.11 16.57
CA ASP A 69 3.76 -1.64 17.06
C ASP A 69 2.83 -2.82 17.39
N TYR A 70 1.84 -2.55 18.25
CA TYR A 70 0.78 -3.48 18.59
C TYR A 70 -0.39 -3.41 17.60
N PHE A 71 -0.82 -4.57 17.11
CA PHE A 71 -1.90 -4.68 16.12
C PHE A 71 -2.95 -5.71 16.55
N ASN A 72 -4.21 -5.50 16.15
CA ASN A 72 -5.30 -6.46 16.37
C ASN A 72 -5.33 -7.51 15.24
N LYS A 73 -5.37 -7.05 13.98
CA LYS A 73 -5.39 -7.92 12.80
C LYS A 73 -4.16 -7.70 11.96
N VAL A 74 -3.42 -8.77 11.72
CA VAL A 74 -2.17 -8.72 10.95
C VAL A 74 -2.21 -9.74 9.82
N HIS A 75 -1.84 -9.29 8.63
CA HIS A 75 -1.52 -10.14 7.49
C HIS A 75 -0.01 -10.12 7.28
N ILE A 76 0.60 -11.31 7.30
CA ILE A 76 2.05 -11.50 7.17
C ILE A 76 2.28 -12.47 6.03
N GLY A 77 3.16 -12.11 5.11
CA GLY A 77 3.49 -12.97 4.00
C GLY A 77 4.65 -12.43 3.18
N LYS A 78 5.08 -13.21 2.20
CA LYS A 78 6.12 -12.77 1.28
C LYS A 78 5.63 -11.58 0.48
N GLY A 79 6.44 -10.53 0.42
CA GLY A 79 6.14 -9.36 -0.41
C GLY A 79 5.95 -9.78 -1.87
N PHE A 80 4.93 -9.24 -2.52
CA PHE A 80 4.68 -9.47 -3.94
C PHE A 80 4.62 -8.13 -4.66
N GLU A 81 5.54 -7.95 -5.62
CA GLU A 81 5.47 -6.82 -6.53
C GLU A 81 4.50 -7.15 -7.65
N SER A 82 3.45 -6.33 -7.80
CA SER A 82 2.46 -6.47 -8.87
C SER A 82 2.79 -5.52 -10.02
N PRO A 83 3.50 -5.97 -11.08
CA PRO A 83 3.75 -5.16 -12.26
C PRO A 83 2.55 -5.17 -13.20
N LEU A 84 2.15 -3.99 -13.65
CA LEU A 84 1.18 -3.77 -14.70
C LEU A 84 1.83 -2.93 -15.81
N MET A 85 1.96 -3.53 -16.98
CA MET A 85 2.38 -2.85 -18.21
C MET A 85 1.24 -2.93 -19.22
N PRO A 86 0.60 -1.81 -19.57
CA PRO A 86 -0.44 -1.78 -20.60
C PRO A 86 0.12 -2.10 -21.98
N MET A 87 -0.79 -2.36 -22.92
CA MET A 87 -0.43 -2.45 -24.33
C MET A 87 0.17 -1.14 -24.85
N LYS A 88 0.91 -1.23 -25.95
CA LYS A 88 1.50 -0.04 -26.61
C LYS A 88 0.42 0.99 -26.94
N LEU A 89 0.77 2.26 -26.75
CA LEU A 89 -0.12 3.39 -27.01
C LEU A 89 -0.54 3.43 -28.49
N ALA A 90 -1.85 3.48 -28.70
CA ALA A 90 -2.51 3.70 -29.98
C ALA A 90 -3.43 4.92 -29.88
N VAL A 91 -3.52 5.69 -30.97
CA VAL A 91 -4.44 6.82 -31.09
C VAL A 91 -5.45 6.47 -32.19
N PRO A 92 -6.76 6.48 -31.89
CA PRO A 92 -7.78 6.23 -32.91
C PRO A 92 -7.61 7.18 -34.10
N GLY A 93 -7.59 6.65 -35.32
CA GLY A 93 -7.49 7.44 -36.54
C GLY A 93 -6.09 7.96 -36.91
N ALA A 94 -5.03 7.65 -36.14
CA ALA A 94 -3.67 8.07 -36.44
C ALA A 94 -2.65 6.93 -36.34
N ASN A 95 -1.82 6.75 -37.37
CA ASN A 95 -0.68 5.84 -37.29
C ASN A 95 0.49 6.53 -36.58
N ILE A 96 0.62 6.25 -35.30
CA ILE A 96 1.68 6.77 -34.44
C ILE A 96 2.83 5.78 -34.25
N ARG A 97 2.78 4.62 -34.93
CA ARG A 97 3.84 3.61 -34.85
C ARG A 97 5.06 4.10 -35.62
N GLY A 98 6.24 4.05 -34.99
CA GLY A 98 7.50 4.53 -35.57
C GLY A 98 7.75 6.04 -35.41
N LYS A 99 6.78 6.80 -34.89
CA LYS A 99 6.97 8.21 -34.54
C LYS A 99 7.43 8.36 -33.10
N LYS A 100 8.24 9.38 -32.82
CA LYS A 100 8.62 9.73 -31.45
C LYS A 100 7.42 10.34 -30.74
N LYS A 101 7.19 9.93 -29.49
CA LYS A 101 6.07 10.37 -28.67
C LYS A 101 6.60 10.85 -27.33
N ARG A 102 5.88 11.79 -26.72
CA ARG A 102 6.12 12.23 -25.35
C ARG A 102 4.81 12.21 -24.58
N ILE A 103 4.79 11.51 -23.46
CA ILE A 103 3.63 11.47 -22.56
C ILE A 103 3.81 12.59 -21.53
N HIS A 104 2.86 13.51 -21.46
CA HIS A 104 2.94 14.66 -20.55
C HIS A 104 2.20 14.39 -19.24
N GLN A 105 1.03 13.75 -19.34
CA GLN A 105 0.15 13.48 -18.20
C GLN A 105 -0.53 12.14 -18.37
N ILE A 106 -0.80 11.48 -17.25
CA ILE A 106 -1.61 10.26 -17.20
C ILE A 106 -2.72 10.47 -16.19
N ILE A 107 -3.93 10.05 -16.57
CA ILE A 107 -5.09 10.02 -15.70
C ILE A 107 -5.35 8.54 -15.39
N PHE A 108 -5.22 8.19 -14.12
CA PHE A 108 -5.54 6.86 -13.61
C PHE A 108 -6.92 6.88 -12.96
N SER A 109 -7.79 5.94 -13.33
CA SER A 109 -9.03 5.69 -12.61
C SER A 109 -8.83 4.51 -11.66
N PHE A 110 -8.94 4.75 -10.36
CA PHE A 110 -8.73 3.75 -9.31
C PHE A 110 -10.02 3.40 -8.59
N TYR A 111 -10.08 2.19 -8.04
CA TYR A 111 -11.16 1.73 -7.18
C TYR A 111 -10.64 1.05 -5.92
N LYS A 112 -11.07 1.52 -4.75
CA LYS A 112 -10.64 1.00 -3.44
C LYS A 112 -9.13 0.75 -3.36
N THR A 113 -8.34 1.70 -3.83
CA THR A 113 -6.88 1.61 -3.90
C THR A 113 -6.23 2.39 -2.77
N LEU A 114 -5.23 1.81 -2.10
CA LEU A 114 -4.48 2.47 -1.02
C LEU A 114 -3.02 2.78 -1.38
N GLY A 115 -2.49 2.14 -2.42
CA GLY A 115 -1.17 2.42 -2.94
C GLY A 115 -1.04 2.04 -4.41
N ALA A 116 -0.09 2.70 -5.07
CA ALA A 116 0.33 2.47 -6.43
C ALA A 116 1.58 3.31 -6.66
N GLN A 117 2.46 2.82 -7.52
CA GLN A 117 3.61 3.53 -8.06
C GLN A 117 3.46 3.53 -9.59
N PHE A 118 3.95 4.57 -10.25
CA PHE A 118 3.88 4.67 -11.70
C PHE A 118 5.15 5.29 -12.27
N GLY A 119 5.53 4.93 -13.48
CA GLY A 119 6.70 5.50 -14.12
C GLY A 119 7.10 4.80 -15.41
N THR A 120 8.39 4.85 -15.69
CA THR A 120 9.03 4.21 -16.85
C THR A 120 9.86 3.01 -16.38
N THR A 121 10.48 2.30 -17.31
CA THR A 121 11.45 1.24 -17.00
C THR A 121 12.64 1.76 -16.17
N GLU A 122 12.95 3.06 -16.24
CA GLU A 122 14.07 3.67 -15.51
C GLU A 122 13.74 3.95 -14.03
N GLY A 123 12.46 4.00 -13.66
CA GLY A 123 12.05 4.24 -12.29
C GLY A 123 10.56 4.55 -12.14
N THR A 124 10.05 4.28 -10.94
CA THR A 124 8.64 4.49 -10.57
C THR A 124 8.52 5.49 -9.42
N ASP A 125 7.63 6.45 -9.56
CA ASP A 125 7.26 7.43 -8.54
C ASP A 125 6.00 6.96 -7.79
N ARG A 126 5.95 7.19 -6.47
CA ARG A 126 4.80 6.81 -5.63
C ARG A 126 3.63 7.78 -5.81
N ILE A 127 2.43 7.24 -6.01
CA ILE A 127 1.18 8.00 -5.97
C ILE A 127 0.74 8.17 -4.51
N HIS A 128 0.59 9.41 -4.06
CA HIS A 128 0.21 9.74 -2.68
C HIS A 128 -1.30 9.72 -2.52
N PHE A 129 -1.88 8.67 -1.94
CA PHE A 129 -3.34 8.55 -1.76
C PHE A 129 -3.90 9.22 -0.49
N ARG A 130 -3.07 9.36 0.54
CA ARG A 130 -3.45 10.02 1.80
C ARG A 130 -3.70 11.51 1.57
N LYS A 131 -4.78 12.04 2.15
CA LYS A 131 -5.02 13.48 2.23
C LYS A 131 -4.42 14.01 3.53
N ASN A 132 -4.01 15.27 3.55
CA ASN A 132 -3.47 15.92 4.76
C ASN A 132 -4.48 15.97 5.92
N THR A 133 -5.77 15.78 5.63
CA THR A 133 -6.86 15.74 6.60
C THR A 133 -7.06 14.37 7.25
N ASP A 134 -6.40 13.32 6.77
CA ASP A 134 -6.60 11.96 7.29
C ASP A 134 -5.88 11.83 8.65
N PRO A 135 -6.58 11.41 9.73
CA PRO A 135 -5.99 11.35 11.06
C PRO A 135 -4.75 10.45 11.08
N MET A 136 -3.70 10.91 11.77
CA MET A 136 -2.49 10.12 12.00
C MET A 136 -2.82 8.96 12.95
N GLY A 137 -2.25 7.77 12.70
CA GLY A 137 -2.47 6.58 13.52
C GLY A 137 -3.60 5.64 13.09
N TYR A 138 -4.41 6.02 12.08
CA TYR A 138 -5.44 5.16 11.47
C TYR A 138 -5.10 4.82 10.02
N ALA A 139 -5.59 3.67 9.56
CA ALA A 139 -5.54 3.29 8.15
C ALA A 139 -6.25 4.36 7.29
N PRO A 140 -5.60 4.89 6.23
CA PRO A 140 -6.27 5.82 5.32
C PRO A 140 -7.48 5.15 4.66
N PRO A 141 -8.54 5.91 4.33
CA PRO A 141 -9.66 5.37 3.57
C PRO A 141 -9.21 4.99 2.16
N ALA A 142 -9.75 3.88 1.64
CA ALA A 142 -9.44 3.42 0.30
C ALA A 142 -9.92 4.43 -0.76
N PHE A 143 -9.01 4.85 -1.65
CA PHE A 143 -9.31 5.87 -2.65
C PHE A 143 -10.10 5.28 -3.82
N THR A 144 -11.13 6.00 -4.24
CA THR A 144 -11.90 5.72 -5.47
C THR A 144 -12.08 7.02 -6.24
N GLY A 145 -11.73 7.00 -7.52
CA GLY A 145 -11.86 8.16 -8.39
C GLY A 145 -10.70 8.28 -9.38
N GLU A 146 -10.65 9.42 -10.05
CA GLU A 146 -9.61 9.72 -11.02
C GLU A 146 -8.46 10.50 -10.38
N LYS A 147 -7.25 10.21 -10.83
CA LYS A 147 -6.04 10.86 -10.36
C LYS A 147 -5.16 11.24 -11.52
N LEU A 148 -4.97 12.55 -11.68
CA LEU A 148 -4.04 13.09 -12.64
C LEU A 148 -2.63 13.05 -12.06
N GLN A 149 -1.69 12.50 -12.82
CA GLN A 149 -0.28 12.45 -12.47
C GLN A 149 0.54 12.98 -13.65
N THR A 150 1.51 13.82 -13.35
CA THR A 150 2.48 14.29 -14.34
C THR A 150 3.46 13.16 -14.63
N PHE A 151 3.66 12.85 -15.91
CA PHE A 151 4.59 11.79 -16.31
C PHE A 151 5.91 12.42 -16.73
N LYS A 152 7.01 12.04 -16.08
CA LYS A 152 8.36 12.55 -16.38
C LYS A 152 9.02 11.78 -17.53
N GLY A 153 8.24 11.33 -18.51
CA GLY A 153 8.73 10.57 -19.65
C GLY A 153 9.46 11.44 -20.67
N GLY A 154 10.51 10.88 -21.27
CA GLY A 154 11.24 11.49 -22.38
C GLY A 154 10.52 11.37 -23.72
N TYR A 155 11.26 11.66 -24.79
CA TYR A 155 10.82 11.36 -26.16
C TYR A 155 11.19 9.92 -26.49
N GLU A 156 10.18 9.07 -26.61
CA GLU A 156 10.37 7.64 -26.80
C GLU A 156 9.57 7.12 -27.99
N LEU A 157 10.03 6.00 -28.55
CA LEU A 157 9.34 5.35 -29.67
C LEU A 157 8.16 4.49 -29.18
N ASN A 158 8.34 3.81 -28.04
CA ASN A 158 7.33 2.94 -27.45
C ASN A 158 6.37 3.72 -26.53
N GLY A 159 6.91 4.56 -25.63
CA GLY A 159 6.13 5.30 -24.64
C GLY A 159 5.46 4.34 -23.66
N ASP A 160 6.28 3.50 -23.02
CA ASP A 160 5.80 2.43 -22.13
C ASP A 160 5.46 3.02 -20.74
N ILE A 161 4.31 2.63 -20.20
CA ILE A 161 3.83 3.07 -18.88
C ILE A 161 3.90 1.87 -17.96
N TYR A 162 4.57 2.02 -16.82
CA TYR A 162 4.61 1.01 -15.78
C TYR A 162 3.77 1.48 -14.59
N VAL A 163 2.95 0.59 -14.07
CA VAL A 163 2.27 0.75 -12.78
C VAL A 163 2.67 -0.43 -11.92
N THR A 164 3.23 -0.17 -10.75
CA THR A 164 3.68 -1.21 -9.83
C THR A 164 3.11 -0.99 -8.45
N GLN A 165 2.94 -2.07 -7.70
CA GLN A 165 2.63 -2.01 -6.28
C GLN A 165 3.54 -2.97 -5.53
N LYS A 166 4.35 -2.43 -4.63
CA LYS A 166 5.29 -3.19 -3.79
C LYS A 166 4.75 -3.47 -2.39
N GLN A 167 3.86 -2.59 -1.92
CA GLN A 167 3.26 -2.74 -0.59
C GLN A 167 2.09 -3.72 -0.65
N PRO A 168 1.79 -4.48 0.42
CA PRO A 168 0.67 -5.41 0.49
C PRO A 168 -0.69 -4.68 0.61
N LEU A 169 -0.92 -3.70 -0.27
CA LEU A 169 -2.10 -2.85 -0.29
C LEU A 169 -2.93 -3.14 -1.54
N PRO A 170 -4.27 -3.07 -1.44
CA PRO A 170 -5.14 -3.26 -2.59
C PRO A 170 -4.88 -2.19 -3.65
N MET A 171 -4.80 -2.64 -4.90
CA MET A 171 -4.67 -1.81 -6.09
C MET A 171 -5.63 -2.32 -7.18
N THR A 172 -6.67 -1.54 -7.49
CA THR A 172 -7.54 -1.81 -8.64
C THR A 172 -7.46 -0.65 -9.62
N VAL A 173 -6.93 -0.91 -10.81
CA VAL A 173 -6.85 0.05 -11.92
C VAL A 173 -8.01 -0.21 -12.87
N ARG A 174 -8.90 0.77 -13.04
CA ARG A 174 -10.05 0.69 -13.95
C ARG A 174 -9.71 1.17 -15.35
N SER A 175 -8.97 2.26 -15.45
CA SER A 175 -8.54 2.83 -16.72
C SER A 175 -7.26 3.64 -16.57
N ILE A 176 -6.53 3.73 -17.68
CA ILE A 176 -5.31 4.52 -17.81
C ILE A 176 -5.47 5.33 -19.09
N THR A 177 -5.49 6.66 -18.95
CA THR A 177 -5.62 7.58 -20.08
C THR A 177 -4.38 8.45 -20.15
N ALA A 178 -3.60 8.32 -21.21
CA ALA A 178 -2.39 9.10 -21.43
C ALA A 178 -2.66 10.29 -22.35
N LYS A 179 -2.22 11.49 -21.95
CA LYS A 179 -2.10 12.66 -22.82
C LYS A 179 -0.70 12.70 -23.39
N LEU A 180 -0.59 12.56 -24.70
CA LEU A 180 0.68 12.48 -25.41
C LEU A 180 0.76 13.48 -26.55
N GLN A 181 1.98 13.86 -26.89
CA GLN A 181 2.33 14.62 -28.09
C GLN A 181 3.12 13.72 -29.02
N VAL A 182 2.73 13.67 -30.29
CA VAL A 182 3.43 12.92 -31.34
C VAL A 182 4.28 13.89 -32.14
N TYR A 183 5.51 13.49 -32.45
CA TYR A 183 6.42 14.25 -33.29
C TYR A 183 6.69 13.49 -34.60
N GLY A 184 6.57 14.20 -35.72
CA GLY A 184 6.93 13.74 -37.06
C GLY A 184 5.84 14.04 -38.06
#